data_AF-A0A7J8GSD7-F1
#
_entry.id   AF-A0A7J8GSD7-F1
#
_cell.length_a   1.000
_cell.length_b   1.000
_cell.length_c   1.000
_cell.angle_alpha   90.00
_cell.angle_beta   90.00
_cell.angle_gamma   90.00
#
_symmetry.space_group_name_H-M   'P 1'
#
loop_
_entity.id
_entity.type
_entity.pdbx_description
1 polymer ?
#
loop_
_entity_poly.entity_id
_entity_poly.type
_entity_poly.pdbx_seq_one_letter_code
_entity_poly.pdbx_strand_id
1 'polypeptide(L)'
;MLVVLLRVQLNIIGGYIYLDNAAVGKNGTTVLAPPDVQQQYLSSIQHLLGDGLTELITVIKQGVQKILGSVSLKHSLSLLDLEQKLKEIRNLVEQHKSSCINNDGSKSLLCHYMMPDEETPLAVQACGLSPRDVTTIKLLNETRDMLESPDFSTVLNTCLNRGFSRLLDNMAEFFRPTEQDLQHGNSMNSLSSVSLPLAKIIPIVNGQIHSVCSETPSHFVQDLLMMEQVKDFAANVYEAFSTPQQLEK
;
A
#
# COMPACT_ATOMS: atom_id res chain seq x y z
N MET A 1 0.43 1.05 0.13
CA MET A 1 -0.08 1.12 -1.26
C MET A 1 0.10 2.52 -1.83
N LEU A 2 -0.65 3.55 -1.37
CA LEU A 2 -0.58 4.92 -1.91
C LEU A 2 0.85 5.48 -2.07
N VAL A 3 1.66 5.42 -1.00
CA VAL A 3 3.05 5.91 -1.02
C VAL A 3 3.88 5.23 -2.12
N VAL A 4 3.85 3.90 -2.19
CA VAL A 4 4.67 3.14 -3.14
C VAL A 4 4.15 3.29 -4.57
N LEU A 5 2.82 3.35 -4.77
CA LEU A 5 2.21 3.59 -6.08
C LEU A 5 2.62 4.95 -6.65
N LEU A 6 2.51 6.01 -5.84
CA LEU A 6 2.92 7.35 -6.26
C LEU A 6 4.43 7.40 -6.55
N ARG A 7 5.26 6.67 -5.78
CA ARG A 7 6.68 6.54 -6.11
C ARG A 7 6.89 5.86 -7.47
N VAL A 8 6.17 4.80 -7.79
CA VAL A 8 6.24 4.19 -9.13
C VAL A 8 5.79 5.19 -10.19
N GLN A 9 4.57 5.72 -10.08
CA GLN A 9 3.97 6.58 -11.09
C GLN A 9 4.79 7.85 -11.36
N LEU A 10 5.20 8.56 -10.30
CA LEU A 10 5.95 9.80 -10.44
C LEU A 10 7.35 9.59 -11.01
N ASN A 11 8.00 8.45 -10.72
CA ASN A 11 9.34 8.18 -11.26
C ASN A 11 9.28 7.63 -12.70
N ILE A 12 8.25 6.85 -13.06
CA ILE A 12 8.00 6.48 -14.46
C ILE A 12 7.79 7.74 -15.30
N ILE A 13 6.77 8.55 -14.98
CA ILE A 13 6.46 9.74 -15.77
C ILE A 13 7.60 10.77 -15.72
N GLY A 14 8.30 10.88 -14.57
CA GLY A 14 9.49 11.71 -14.42
C GLY A 14 10.62 11.30 -15.36
N GLY A 15 10.85 10.00 -15.55
CA GLY A 15 11.83 9.47 -16.50
C GLY A 15 11.48 9.80 -17.95
N TYR A 16 10.20 9.64 -18.33
CA TYR A 16 9.71 10.06 -19.65
C TYR A 16 9.89 11.55 -19.90
N ILE A 17 9.54 12.40 -18.92
CA ILE A 17 9.74 13.86 -19.00
C ILE A 17 11.23 14.19 -19.15
N TYR A 18 12.11 13.48 -18.43
CA TYR A 18 13.55 13.64 -18.57
C TYR A 18 14.04 13.33 -19.98
N LEU A 19 13.59 12.21 -20.57
CA LEU A 19 13.94 11.82 -21.94
C LEU A 19 13.42 12.81 -22.97
N ASP A 20 12.20 13.30 -22.82
CA ASP A 20 11.63 14.33 -23.70
C ASP A 20 12.48 15.61 -23.66
N ASN A 21 12.87 16.06 -22.47
CA ASN A 21 13.74 17.23 -22.29
C ASN A 21 15.13 17.03 -22.89
N ALA A 22 15.69 15.83 -22.78
CA ALA A 22 16.97 15.48 -23.40
C ALA A 22 16.89 15.40 -24.94
N ALA A 23 15.71 15.12 -25.48
CA ALA A 23 15.46 15.00 -26.92
C ALA A 23 15.18 16.34 -27.61
N VAL A 24 14.89 17.43 -26.88
CA VAL A 24 14.57 18.77 -27.44
C VAL A 24 15.64 19.32 -28.42
N GLY A 25 16.89 18.85 -28.34
CA GLY A 25 17.97 19.22 -29.26
C GLY A 25 18.08 18.37 -30.54
N LYS A 26 17.30 17.29 -30.69
CA LYS A 26 17.31 16.39 -31.85
C LYS A 26 16.15 16.74 -32.76
N ASN A 27 16.45 17.21 -33.98
CA ASN A 27 15.41 17.59 -34.93
C ASN A 27 14.47 16.40 -35.24
N GLY A 28 13.16 16.59 -35.01
CA GLY A 28 12.11 15.64 -35.43
C GLY A 28 11.63 14.64 -34.38
N THR A 29 12.02 14.74 -33.11
CA THR A 29 11.48 13.88 -32.04
C THR A 29 10.14 14.40 -31.51
N THR A 30 9.11 13.56 -31.56
CA THR A 30 7.81 13.78 -30.91
C THR A 30 7.95 13.65 -29.39
N VAL A 31 7.38 14.59 -28.64
CA VAL A 31 7.29 14.54 -27.18
C VAL A 31 6.41 13.36 -26.77
N LEU A 32 6.94 12.45 -25.95
CA LEU A 32 6.25 11.23 -25.53
C LEU A 32 5.24 11.50 -24.42
N ALA A 33 5.56 12.35 -23.45
CA ALA A 33 4.72 12.65 -22.30
C ALA A 33 4.34 14.14 -22.22
N PRO A 34 3.53 14.66 -23.17
CA PRO A 34 2.95 16.01 -23.05
C PRO A 34 1.99 16.11 -21.83
N PRO A 35 1.63 17.33 -21.39
CA PRO A 35 0.87 17.54 -20.15
C PRO A 35 -0.48 16.79 -20.06
N ASP A 36 -1.16 16.61 -21.19
CA ASP A 36 -2.40 15.84 -21.30
C ASP A 36 -2.18 14.35 -21.03
N VAL A 37 -1.10 13.76 -21.57
CA VAL A 37 -0.70 12.37 -21.28
C VAL A 37 -0.29 12.22 -19.81
N GLN A 38 0.46 13.17 -19.26
CA GLN A 38 0.85 13.16 -17.84
C GLN A 38 -0.38 13.16 -16.93
N GLN A 39 -1.34 14.05 -17.19
CA GLN A 39 -2.58 14.16 -16.42
C GLN A 39 -3.44 12.90 -16.56
N GLN A 40 -3.60 12.38 -17.77
CA GLN A 40 -4.39 11.17 -18.02
C GLN A 40 -3.75 9.97 -17.31
N TYR A 41 -2.44 9.77 -17.43
CA TYR A 41 -1.72 8.70 -16.75
C TYR A 41 -1.85 8.79 -15.22
N LEU A 42 -1.59 9.95 -14.62
CA LEU A 42 -1.65 10.14 -13.16
C LEU A 42 -3.07 10.02 -12.62
N SER A 43 -4.11 10.21 -13.44
CA SER A 43 -5.49 9.99 -13.04
C SER A 43 -5.82 8.52 -12.71
N SER A 44 -4.99 7.56 -13.14
CA SER A 44 -5.14 6.14 -12.78
C SER A 44 -5.06 5.86 -11.28
N ILE A 45 -4.52 6.80 -10.49
CA ILE A 45 -4.54 6.73 -9.01
C ILE A 45 -5.97 6.64 -8.45
N GLN A 46 -6.98 7.08 -9.23
CA GLN A 46 -8.39 7.03 -8.85
C GLN A 46 -8.87 5.60 -8.58
N HIS A 47 -8.31 4.58 -9.22
CA HIS A 47 -8.68 3.18 -8.94
C HIS A 47 -8.38 2.82 -7.48
N LEU A 48 -7.15 3.11 -7.03
CA LEU A 48 -6.76 2.87 -5.64
C LEU A 48 -7.63 3.64 -4.65
N LEU A 49 -8.11 4.84 -5.01
CA LEU A 49 -8.95 5.68 -4.14
C LEU A 49 -10.46 5.42 -4.33
N GLY A 50 -10.84 4.53 -5.25
CA GLY A 50 -12.22 4.23 -5.63
C GLY A 50 -12.54 2.75 -5.51
N ASP A 51 -12.68 2.08 -6.65
CA ASP A 51 -13.11 0.67 -6.72
C ASP A 51 -12.12 -0.27 -6.03
N GLY A 52 -10.81 -0.06 -6.23
CA GLY A 52 -9.75 -0.85 -5.59
C GLY A 52 -9.79 -0.78 -4.06
N LEU A 53 -10.06 0.40 -3.48
CA LEU A 53 -10.24 0.54 -2.03
C LEU A 53 -11.53 -0.13 -1.55
N THR A 54 -12.63 0.00 -2.31
CA THR A 54 -13.91 -0.61 -1.97
C THR A 54 -13.81 -2.14 -1.92
N GLU A 55 -13.09 -2.71 -2.88
CA GLU A 55 -12.82 -4.14 -2.90
C GLU A 55 -11.88 -4.57 -1.76
N LEU A 56 -10.80 -3.81 -1.52
CA LEU A 56 -9.88 -4.07 -0.41
C LEU A 56 -10.60 -4.06 0.94
N ILE A 57 -11.49 -3.08 1.17
CA ILE A 57 -12.34 -3.03 2.37
C ILE A 57 -13.19 -4.29 2.48
N THR A 58 -13.77 -4.76 1.37
CA THR A 58 -14.60 -5.96 1.35
C THR A 58 -13.80 -7.21 1.75
N VAL A 59 -12.60 -7.39 1.17
CA VAL A 59 -11.72 -8.53 1.48
C VAL A 59 -11.21 -8.46 2.93
N ILE A 60 -10.76 -7.29 3.40
CA ILE A 60 -10.32 -7.10 4.79
C ILE A 60 -11.48 -7.37 5.75
N LYS A 61 -12.69 -6.86 5.48
CA LYS A 61 -13.87 -7.09 6.31
C LYS A 61 -14.20 -8.58 6.45
N GLN A 62 -14.09 -9.34 5.36
CA GLN A 62 -14.26 -10.80 5.40
C GLN A 62 -13.17 -11.47 6.24
N GLY A 63 -11.90 -11.05 6.11
CA GLY A 63 -10.79 -11.54 6.92
C GLY A 63 -11.01 -11.27 8.42
N VAL A 64 -11.38 -10.05 8.78
CA VAL A 64 -11.71 -9.66 10.16
C VAL A 64 -12.87 -10.48 10.70
N GLN A 65 -13.96 -10.65 9.93
CA GLN A 65 -15.11 -11.45 10.33
C GLN A 65 -14.75 -12.91 10.59
N LYS A 66 -13.86 -13.50 9.77
CA LYS A 66 -13.38 -14.87 9.96
C LYS A 66 -12.57 -15.04 11.25
N ILE A 67 -11.71 -14.07 11.59
CA ILE A 67 -10.79 -14.17 12.73
C ILE A 67 -11.43 -13.73 14.06
N LEU A 68 -12.21 -12.65 14.04
CA LEU A 68 -12.77 -12.02 15.25
C LEU A 68 -14.28 -12.21 15.41
N GLY A 69 -15.00 -12.69 14.40
CA GLY A 69 -16.47 -12.74 14.42
C GLY A 69 -17.07 -13.65 15.48
N SER A 70 -16.35 -14.69 15.91
CA SER A 70 -16.77 -15.60 16.99
C SER A 70 -16.17 -15.24 18.36
N VAL A 71 -15.33 -14.21 18.44
CA VAL A 71 -14.65 -13.80 19.67
C VAL A 71 -15.60 -12.96 20.51
N SER A 72 -15.82 -13.38 21.76
CA SER A 72 -16.67 -12.63 22.69
C SER A 72 -16.10 -11.25 22.99
N LEU A 73 -16.97 -10.24 23.07
CA LEU A 73 -16.60 -8.88 23.50
C LEU A 73 -15.98 -8.83 24.90
N LYS A 74 -16.23 -9.85 25.73
CA LYS A 74 -15.66 -10.00 27.09
C LYS A 74 -14.30 -10.70 27.09
N HIS A 75 -13.89 -11.31 25.98
CA HIS A 75 -12.61 -12.02 25.90
C HIS A 75 -11.47 -11.01 26.01
N SER A 76 -10.53 -11.27 26.93
CA SER A 76 -9.38 -10.41 27.15
C SER A 76 -8.22 -10.83 26.25
N LEU A 77 -7.63 -9.86 25.55
CA LEU A 77 -6.46 -10.05 24.70
C LEU A 77 -5.32 -9.17 25.23
N SER A 78 -4.11 -9.71 25.28
CA SER A 78 -2.90 -8.92 25.46
C SER A 78 -2.50 -8.20 24.16
N LEU A 79 -1.53 -7.30 24.21
CA LEU A 79 -0.97 -6.67 23.01
C LEU A 79 -0.38 -7.72 22.05
N LEU A 80 0.25 -8.78 22.58
CA LEU A 80 0.79 -9.87 21.77
C LEU A 80 -0.30 -10.71 21.11
N ASP A 81 -1.40 -10.96 21.81
CA ASP A 81 -2.56 -11.66 21.23
C ASP A 81 -3.18 -10.80 20.10
N LEU A 82 -3.28 -9.48 20.30
CA LEU A 82 -3.76 -8.56 19.28
C LEU A 82 -2.83 -8.54 18.05
N GLU A 83 -1.51 -8.49 18.25
CA GLU A 83 -0.53 -8.62 17.18
C GLU A 83 -0.74 -9.92 16.40
N GLN A 84 -0.95 -11.03 17.09
CA GLN A 84 -1.19 -12.33 16.45
C GLN A 84 -2.49 -12.32 15.64
N LYS A 85 -3.57 -11.71 16.15
CA LYS A 85 -4.83 -11.55 15.40
C LYS A 85 -4.64 -10.70 14.15
N LEU A 86 -3.86 -9.63 14.22
CA LEU A 86 -3.53 -8.81 13.04
C LEU A 86 -2.73 -9.60 12.01
N LYS A 87 -1.74 -10.42 12.43
CA LYS A 87 -0.98 -11.30 11.54
C LYS A 87 -1.88 -12.34 10.86
N GLU A 88 -2.82 -12.95 11.58
CA GLU A 88 -3.80 -13.88 11.01
C GLU A 88 -4.66 -13.21 9.94
N ILE A 89 -5.14 -12.00 10.20
CA ILE A 89 -5.92 -11.21 9.22
C ILE A 89 -5.05 -10.88 7.99
N ARG A 90 -3.81 -10.42 8.18
CA ARG A 90 -2.88 -10.13 7.08
C ARG A 90 -2.63 -11.35 6.21
N ASN A 91 -2.36 -12.50 6.81
CA ASN A 91 -2.15 -13.75 6.07
C ASN A 91 -3.37 -14.10 5.21
N LEU A 92 -4.59 -13.93 5.74
CA LEU A 92 -5.80 -14.17 4.96
C LEU A 92 -5.96 -13.22 3.78
N VAL A 93 -5.62 -11.94 3.95
CA VAL A 93 -5.78 -10.89 2.92
C VAL A 93 -4.68 -11.01 1.85
N GLU A 94 -3.43 -11.16 2.28
CA GLU A 94 -2.26 -11.22 1.40
C GLU A 94 -2.18 -12.55 0.62
N GLN A 95 -2.80 -13.63 1.14
CA GLN A 95 -2.88 -14.93 0.47
C GLN A 95 -4.24 -15.19 -0.20
N HIS A 96 -5.17 -14.21 -0.19
CA HIS A 96 -6.53 -14.38 -0.71
C HIS A 96 -6.52 -14.59 -2.23
N LYS A 97 -6.53 -15.84 -2.69
CA LYS A 97 -6.73 -16.13 -4.12
C LYS A 97 -8.13 -15.68 -4.52
N SER A 98 -8.23 -14.67 -5.39
CA SER A 98 -9.50 -14.42 -6.08
C SER A 98 -9.86 -15.69 -6.85
N SER A 99 -11.13 -16.11 -6.77
CA SER A 99 -11.62 -17.36 -7.34
C SER A 99 -11.65 -17.35 -8.89
N CYS A 100 -11.06 -16.33 -9.52
CA CYS A 100 -11.24 -16.00 -10.92
C CYS A 100 -10.05 -16.37 -11.81
N ILE A 101 -8.94 -16.90 -11.30
CA ILE A 101 -7.78 -17.21 -12.14
C ILE A 101 -7.29 -18.64 -11.90
N ASN A 102 -7.44 -19.46 -12.95
CA ASN A 102 -6.87 -20.79 -13.06
C ASN A 102 -5.35 -20.73 -12.90
N ASN A 103 -4.83 -21.47 -11.91
CA ASN A 103 -3.57 -22.24 -11.90
C ASN A 103 -2.28 -21.70 -12.56
N ASP A 104 -2.10 -20.39 -12.76
CA ASP A 104 -0.83 -19.83 -13.20
C ASP A 104 -0.29 -18.77 -12.22
N GLY A 105 1.03 -18.72 -12.11
CA GLY A 105 1.77 -18.41 -10.89
C GLY A 105 1.57 -17.02 -10.25
N SER A 106 1.77 -17.00 -8.94
CA SER A 106 2.49 -15.98 -8.14
C SER A 106 2.25 -14.48 -8.42
N LYS A 107 1.12 -14.05 -8.98
CA LYS A 107 0.81 -12.61 -8.99
C LYS A 107 0.46 -12.14 -7.58
N SER A 108 1.18 -11.11 -7.10
CA SER A 108 0.91 -10.48 -5.81
C SER A 108 -0.47 -9.81 -5.86
N LEU A 109 -1.46 -10.41 -5.21
CA LEU A 109 -2.87 -9.95 -5.21
C LEU A 109 -3.05 -8.49 -4.76
N LEU A 110 -2.06 -7.92 -4.07
CA LEU A 110 -2.11 -6.53 -3.63
C LEU A 110 -2.05 -5.53 -4.79
N CYS A 111 -1.48 -5.89 -5.95
CA CYS A 111 -1.42 -5.00 -7.11
C CYS A 111 -2.80 -4.73 -7.72
N HIS A 112 -3.73 -5.69 -7.61
CA HIS A 112 -5.10 -5.58 -8.13
C HIS A 112 -5.90 -4.42 -7.50
N TYR A 113 -5.63 -4.13 -6.22
CA TYR A 113 -6.25 -2.99 -5.54
C TYR A 113 -5.62 -1.64 -5.96
N MET A 114 -4.48 -1.67 -6.64
CA MET A 114 -3.68 -0.49 -6.98
C MET A 114 -3.88 -0.05 -8.44
N MET A 115 -4.11 -1.00 -9.35
CA MET A 115 -4.52 -0.73 -10.72
C MET A 115 -5.52 -1.78 -11.22
N PRO A 116 -6.43 -1.41 -12.14
CA PRO A 116 -7.31 -2.37 -12.79
C PRO A 116 -6.53 -3.35 -13.66
N ASP A 117 -7.08 -4.55 -13.78
CA ASP A 117 -6.57 -5.60 -14.67
C ASP A 117 -6.56 -5.10 -16.13
N GLU A 118 -5.67 -5.66 -16.94
CA GLU A 118 -5.50 -5.25 -18.35
C GLU A 118 -6.79 -5.47 -19.16
N GLU A 119 -7.53 -6.54 -18.85
CA GLU A 119 -8.78 -6.92 -19.50
C GLU A 119 -9.95 -5.97 -19.18
N THR A 120 -9.78 -5.12 -18.17
CA THR A 120 -10.81 -4.16 -17.75
C THR A 120 -10.98 -3.06 -18.80
N PRO A 121 -12.20 -2.58 -19.11
CA PRO A 121 -12.39 -1.52 -20.10
C PRO A 121 -11.49 -0.30 -19.88
N LEU A 122 -10.81 0.19 -20.91
CA LEU A 122 -9.87 1.32 -20.80
C LEU A 122 -10.44 2.54 -20.07
N ALA A 123 -11.72 2.85 -20.29
CA ALA A 123 -12.39 4.00 -19.69
C ALA A 123 -12.40 4.01 -18.14
N VAL A 124 -12.20 2.87 -17.48
CA VAL A 124 -12.09 2.80 -16.02
C VAL A 124 -10.63 2.76 -15.53
N GLN A 125 -9.65 2.61 -16.42
CA GLN A 125 -8.24 2.57 -16.07
C GLN A 125 -7.62 3.95 -15.86
N ALA A 126 -8.13 4.95 -16.59
CA ALA A 126 -7.78 6.35 -16.41
C ALA A 126 -8.89 7.26 -16.96
N CYS A 127 -8.93 8.50 -16.49
CA CYS A 127 -9.96 9.47 -16.86
C CYS A 127 -9.96 9.73 -18.37
N GLY A 128 -11.06 9.37 -19.04
CA GLY A 128 -11.24 9.58 -20.47
C GLY A 128 -10.34 8.73 -21.36
N LEU A 129 -9.77 7.63 -20.84
CA LEU A 129 -8.86 6.78 -21.61
C LEU A 129 -9.58 6.05 -22.74
N SER A 130 -8.99 6.12 -23.93
CA SER A 130 -9.48 5.51 -25.15
C SER A 130 -8.38 4.70 -25.86
N PRO A 131 -8.72 3.81 -26.80
CA PRO A 131 -7.72 3.07 -27.59
C PRO A 131 -6.77 3.95 -28.41
N ARG A 132 -7.06 5.25 -28.56
CA ARG A 132 -6.23 6.22 -29.30
C ARG A 132 -5.06 6.73 -28.45
N ASP A 133 -5.15 6.61 -27.13
CA ASP A 133 -4.20 7.16 -26.17
C ASP A 133 -3.03 6.18 -25.95
N VAL A 134 -2.34 5.84 -27.05
CA VAL A 134 -1.34 4.76 -27.10
C VAL A 134 -0.24 4.95 -26.06
N THR A 135 0.23 6.18 -25.86
CA THR A 135 1.30 6.46 -24.88
C THR A 135 0.82 6.26 -23.43
N THR A 136 -0.39 6.70 -23.11
CA THR A 136 -0.96 6.48 -21.77
C THR A 136 -1.16 4.99 -21.50
N ILE A 137 -1.66 4.23 -22.49
CA ILE A 137 -1.81 2.77 -22.39
C ILE A 137 -0.45 2.11 -22.14
N LYS A 138 0.60 2.54 -22.87
CA LYS A 138 1.97 2.05 -22.68
C LYS A 138 2.47 2.30 -21.25
N LEU A 139 2.31 3.52 -20.74
CA LEU A 139 2.70 3.88 -19.37
C LEU A 139 1.96 3.03 -18.33
N LEU A 140 0.68 2.76 -18.52
CA LEU A 140 -0.10 1.90 -17.63
C LEU A 140 0.41 0.46 -17.64
N ASN A 141 0.76 -0.08 -18.81
CA ASN A 141 1.34 -1.42 -18.94
C ASN A 141 2.70 -1.52 -18.25
N GLU A 142 3.60 -0.57 -18.50
CA GLU A 142 4.91 -0.51 -17.82
C GLU A 142 4.75 -0.36 -16.30
N THR A 143 3.71 0.36 -15.86
CA THR A 143 3.39 0.46 -14.43
C THR A 143 2.91 -0.89 -13.89
N ARG A 144 2.09 -1.66 -14.63
CA ARG A 144 1.64 -3.00 -14.21
C ARG A 144 2.83 -3.94 -14.07
N ASP A 145 3.73 -3.96 -15.06
CA ASP A 145 4.97 -4.75 -15.00
C ASP A 145 5.78 -4.41 -13.76
N MET A 146 5.89 -3.11 -13.41
CA MET A 146 6.57 -2.67 -12.20
C MET A 146 5.84 -3.11 -10.92
N LEU A 147 4.51 -3.04 -10.86
CA LEU A 147 3.73 -3.51 -9.70
C LEU A 147 3.77 -5.04 -9.52
N GLU A 148 3.96 -5.79 -10.60
CA GLU A 148 4.12 -7.25 -10.58
C GLU A 148 5.56 -7.70 -10.30
N SER A 149 6.52 -6.77 -10.29
CA SER A 149 7.93 -7.07 -10.05
C SER A 149 8.21 -7.55 -8.60
N PRO A 150 9.23 -8.41 -8.41
CA PRO A 150 9.63 -8.86 -7.07
C PRO A 150 10.18 -7.71 -6.21
N ASP A 151 10.80 -6.70 -6.84
CA ASP A 151 11.35 -5.53 -6.14
C ASP A 151 10.22 -4.69 -5.54
N PHE A 152 9.16 -4.43 -6.31
CA PHE A 152 7.98 -3.75 -5.81
C PHE A 152 7.33 -4.53 -4.67
N SER A 153 7.15 -5.84 -4.83
CA SER A 153 6.60 -6.71 -3.79
C SER A 153 7.42 -6.64 -2.49
N THR A 154 8.75 -6.65 -2.59
CA THR A 154 9.66 -6.54 -1.45
C THR A 154 9.45 -5.20 -0.72
N VAL A 155 9.46 -4.08 -1.45
CA VAL A 155 9.31 -2.74 -0.88
C VAL A 155 7.92 -2.55 -0.25
N LEU A 156 6.87 -3.02 -0.91
CA LEU A 156 5.51 -2.97 -0.38
C LEU A 156 5.41 -3.77 0.92
N ASN A 157 5.97 -4.97 0.98
CA ASN A 157 5.99 -5.81 2.18
C ASN A 157 6.77 -5.15 3.32
N THR A 158 7.91 -4.53 3.05
CA THR A 158 8.66 -3.74 4.05
C THR A 158 7.81 -2.59 4.59
N CYS A 159 7.10 -1.86 3.72
CA CYS A 159 6.19 -0.79 4.14
C CYS A 159 5.03 -1.30 5.00
N LEU A 160 4.41 -2.42 4.62
CA LEU A 160 3.31 -3.03 5.36
C LEU A 160 3.78 -3.48 6.74
N ASN A 161 4.91 -4.19 6.82
CA ASN A 161 5.49 -4.62 8.09
C ASN A 161 5.77 -3.43 9.01
N ARG A 162 6.42 -2.39 8.48
CA ARG A 162 6.67 -1.16 9.24
C ARG A 162 5.38 -0.49 9.71
N GLY A 163 4.35 -0.49 8.85
CA GLY A 163 3.06 0.08 9.15
C GLY A 163 2.33 -0.64 10.29
N PHE A 164 2.24 -1.97 10.23
CA PHE A 164 1.63 -2.77 11.29
C PHE A 164 2.42 -2.72 12.61
N SER A 165 3.76 -2.67 12.56
CA SER A 165 4.57 -2.44 13.76
C SER A 165 4.24 -1.09 14.40
N ARG A 166 4.19 0.00 13.62
CA ARG A 166 3.83 1.32 14.16
C ARG A 166 2.40 1.37 14.70
N LEU A 167 1.45 0.69 14.05
CA LEU A 167 0.09 0.55 14.54
C LEU A 167 0.07 -0.08 15.94
N LEU A 168 0.85 -1.15 16.15
CA LEU A 168 0.98 -1.79 17.46
C LEU A 168 1.70 -0.91 18.48
N ASP A 169 2.76 -0.21 18.09
CA ASP A 169 3.48 0.74 18.96
C ASP A 169 2.53 1.82 19.50
N ASN A 170 1.68 2.37 18.64
CA ASN A 170 0.68 3.38 19.03
C ASN A 170 -0.37 2.81 19.99
N MET A 171 -0.73 1.52 19.83
CA MET A 171 -1.70 0.90 20.73
C MET A 171 -1.08 0.48 22.07
N ALA A 172 0.24 0.27 22.11
CA ALA A 172 0.94 -0.25 23.29
C ALA A 172 0.76 0.61 24.55
N GLU A 173 0.58 1.92 24.41
CA GLU A 173 0.35 2.81 25.55
C GLU A 173 -0.93 2.50 26.32
N PHE A 174 -1.94 1.94 25.65
CA PHE A 174 -3.23 1.56 26.25
C PHE A 174 -3.18 0.20 26.96
N PHE A 175 -2.15 -0.61 26.71
CA PHE A 175 -1.92 -1.91 27.36
C PHE A 175 -0.92 -1.78 28.53
N ARG A 176 -0.98 -0.66 29.26
CA ARG A 176 -0.16 -0.40 30.45
C ARG A 176 -1.00 -0.51 31.73
N PRO A 177 -0.40 -0.95 32.85
CA PRO A 177 -1.11 -0.99 34.14
C PRO A 177 -1.59 0.40 34.52
N THR A 178 -2.79 0.51 35.07
CA THR A 178 -3.31 1.77 35.60
C THR A 178 -2.53 2.12 36.87
N GLU A 179 -2.42 3.41 37.24
CA GLU A 179 -1.78 3.81 38.51
C GLU A 179 -2.42 3.13 39.74
N GLN A 180 -3.70 2.78 39.66
CA GLN A 180 -4.42 2.01 40.70
C GLN A 180 -3.92 0.56 40.80
N ASP A 181 -3.55 -0.08 39.69
CA ASP A 181 -3.01 -1.45 39.68
C ASP A 181 -1.60 -1.50 40.29
N LEU A 182 -0.83 -0.41 40.14
CA LEU A 182 0.51 -0.26 40.70
C LEU A 182 0.50 -0.04 42.22
N GLN A 183 -0.60 0.46 42.80
CA GLN A 183 -0.72 0.73 44.23
C GLN A 183 -1.12 -0.50 45.07
N HIS A 184 -1.59 -1.58 44.45
CA HIS A 184 -2.13 -2.76 45.16
C HIS A 184 -1.34 -4.06 44.92
N GLY A 185 -0.26 -4.04 44.12
CA GLY A 185 0.52 -5.23 43.75
C GLY A 185 1.97 -5.22 44.25
N ASN A 186 2.40 -6.33 44.85
CA ASN A 186 3.79 -6.61 45.20
C ASN A 186 4.75 -6.37 44.00
N SER A 187 5.82 -5.64 44.30
CA SER A 187 6.86 -5.02 43.45
C SER A 187 7.65 -5.92 42.45
N MET A 188 7.10 -6.98 41.87
CA MET A 188 7.85 -7.80 40.88
C MET A 188 7.00 -8.32 39.70
N ASN A 189 5.66 -8.34 39.80
CA ASN A 189 4.78 -8.88 38.74
C ASN A 189 4.12 -7.82 37.83
N SER A 190 4.34 -6.52 38.05
CA SER A 190 3.70 -5.42 37.28
C SER A 190 4.15 -5.28 35.82
N LEU A 191 5.08 -6.11 35.35
CA LEU A 191 5.48 -6.20 33.94
C LEU A 191 4.72 -7.32 33.19
N SER A 192 3.80 -8.02 33.85
CA SER A 192 2.92 -8.98 33.18
C SER A 192 2.03 -8.24 32.17
N SER A 193 1.98 -8.77 30.94
CA SER A 193 1.27 -8.17 29.81
C SER A 193 -0.20 -7.91 30.15
N VAL A 194 -0.55 -6.64 30.33
CA VAL A 194 -1.94 -6.23 30.58
C VAL A 194 -2.81 -6.73 29.43
N SER A 195 -3.93 -7.35 29.78
CA SER A 195 -4.91 -7.84 28.82
C SER A 195 -6.19 -7.04 28.94
N LEU A 196 -6.75 -6.62 27.82
CA LEU A 196 -7.96 -5.82 27.75
C LEU A 196 -9.11 -6.63 27.14
N PRO A 197 -10.34 -6.54 27.67
CA PRO A 197 -11.51 -7.08 26.99
C PRO A 197 -11.64 -6.50 25.58
N LEU A 198 -12.01 -7.32 24.60
CA LEU A 198 -12.16 -6.90 23.20
C LEU A 198 -13.06 -5.66 23.05
N ALA A 199 -14.12 -5.54 23.87
CA ALA A 199 -14.98 -4.35 23.92
C ALA A 199 -14.22 -3.03 24.17
N LYS A 200 -13.13 -3.08 24.96
CA LYS A 200 -12.25 -1.93 25.23
C LYS A 200 -11.19 -1.73 24.15
N ILE A 201 -10.81 -2.78 23.43
CA ILE A 201 -9.85 -2.71 22.32
C ILE A 201 -10.47 -2.05 21.09
N ILE A 202 -11.76 -2.31 20.80
CA ILE A 202 -12.49 -1.73 19.67
C ILE A 202 -12.30 -0.19 19.54
N PRO A 203 -12.58 0.63 20.58
CA PRO A 203 -12.40 2.08 20.47
C PRO A 203 -10.93 2.49 20.30
N ILE A 204 -9.97 1.74 20.85
CA ILE A 204 -8.53 1.99 20.67
C ILE A 204 -8.15 1.80 19.19
N VAL A 205 -8.55 0.67 18.59
CA VAL A 205 -8.31 0.37 17.16
C VAL A 205 -9.02 1.39 16.27
N ASN A 206 -10.26 1.75 16.60
CA ASN A 206 -11.04 2.74 15.84
C ASN A 206 -10.34 4.12 15.79
N GLY A 207 -9.68 4.52 16.88
CA GLY A 207 -8.93 5.77 16.94
C GLY A 207 -7.67 5.81 16.06
N GLN A 208 -7.13 4.65 15.65
CA GLN A 208 -5.85 4.59 14.93
C GLN A 208 -5.90 5.22 13.53
N ILE A 209 -7.08 5.30 12.90
CA ILE A 209 -7.22 5.93 11.58
C ILE A 209 -6.75 7.39 11.58
N HIS A 210 -6.97 8.11 12.69
CA HIS A 210 -6.55 9.50 12.82
C HIS A 210 -5.03 9.66 12.96
N SER A 211 -4.31 8.62 13.38
CA SER A 211 -2.84 8.63 13.43
C SER A 211 -2.24 8.14 12.10
N VAL A 212 -2.78 7.05 11.56
CA VAL A 212 -2.28 6.40 10.33
C VAL A 212 -2.52 7.27 9.09
N CYS A 213 -3.65 7.99 9.02
CA CYS A 213 -4.07 8.79 7.87
C CYS A 213 -4.04 10.31 8.12
N SER A 214 -3.30 10.79 9.12
CA SER A 214 -3.25 12.23 9.42
C SER A 214 -2.48 13.03 8.36
N GLU A 215 -3.04 14.18 7.98
CA GLU A 215 -2.52 15.15 7.01
C GLU A 215 -1.46 16.09 7.60
N THR A 216 -1.60 16.48 8.88
CA THR A 216 -0.47 17.05 9.64
C THR A 216 0.60 15.97 9.72
N PRO A 217 1.91 16.30 9.63
CA PRO A 217 2.98 15.34 9.40
C PRO A 217 2.89 14.20 10.39
N SER A 218 2.15 13.16 10.00
CA SER A 218 1.92 12.01 10.83
C SER A 218 3.23 11.27 10.77
N HIS A 219 3.79 11.00 11.93
CA HIS A 219 5.01 10.20 12.00
C HIS A 219 4.87 8.93 11.16
N PHE A 220 3.66 8.40 10.99
CA PHE A 220 3.39 7.26 10.12
C PHE A 220 3.70 7.51 8.63
N VAL A 221 3.01 8.45 7.96
CA VAL A 221 3.19 8.65 6.51
C VAL A 221 4.59 9.20 6.22
N GLN A 222 5.08 10.10 7.07
CA GLN A 222 6.42 10.65 6.94
C GLN A 222 7.49 9.57 7.07
N ASP A 223 7.33 8.63 8.01
CA ASP A 223 8.27 7.51 8.15
C ASP A 223 8.32 6.67 6.87
N LEU A 224 7.18 6.34 6.27
CA LEU A 224 7.14 5.60 5.00
C LEU A 224 7.80 6.38 3.86
N LEU A 225 7.60 7.70 3.78
CA LEU A 225 8.21 8.55 2.76
C LEU A 225 9.72 8.69 2.92
N MET A 226 10.23 8.54 4.15
CA MET A 226 11.64 8.70 4.49
C MET A 226 12.44 7.40 4.50
N MET A 227 11.77 6.24 4.42
CA MET A 227 12.40 4.92 4.33
C MET A 227 13.38 4.85 3.16
N GLU A 228 14.60 4.40 3.45
CA GLU A 228 15.69 4.25 2.47
C GLU A 228 15.31 3.24 1.38
N GLN A 229 14.71 2.10 1.75
CA GLN A 229 14.25 1.08 0.80
C GLN A 229 13.25 1.63 -0.23
N VAL A 230 12.40 2.57 0.18
CA VAL A 230 11.43 3.22 -0.72
C VAL A 230 12.11 4.22 -1.64
N LYS A 231 13.12 4.94 -1.14
CA LYS A 231 13.91 5.91 -1.92
C LYS A 231 14.80 5.21 -2.94
N ASP A 232 15.48 4.14 -2.54
CA ASP A 232 16.36 3.36 -3.43
C ASP A 232 15.56 2.71 -4.54
N PHE A 233 14.42 2.10 -4.21
CA PHE A 233 13.50 1.56 -5.21
C PHE A 233 13.01 2.65 -6.18
N ALA A 234 12.62 3.82 -5.66
CA ALA A 234 12.19 4.94 -6.49
C ALA A 234 13.31 5.43 -7.43
N ALA A 235 14.56 5.47 -6.96
CA ALA A 235 15.72 5.82 -7.78
C ALA A 235 15.96 4.79 -8.89
N ASN A 236 15.87 3.50 -8.58
CA ASN A 236 16.00 2.41 -9.58
C ASN A 236 14.91 2.50 -10.64
N VAL A 237 13.65 2.75 -10.25
CA VAL A 237 12.56 3.00 -11.19
C VAL A 237 12.89 4.21 -12.05
N TYR A 238 13.25 5.34 -11.44
CA TYR A 238 13.59 6.54 -12.21
C TYR A 238 14.71 6.29 -13.22
N GLU A 239 15.80 5.62 -12.82
CA GLU A 239 16.93 5.28 -13.69
C GLU A 239 16.48 4.40 -14.86
N ALA A 240 15.69 3.35 -14.60
CA ALA A 240 15.19 2.45 -15.64
C ALA A 240 14.32 3.16 -16.71
N PHE A 241 13.56 4.17 -16.31
CA PHE A 241 12.66 4.93 -17.19
C PHE A 241 13.27 6.23 -17.73
N SER A 242 14.45 6.64 -17.27
CA SER A 242 15.16 7.85 -17.72
C SER A 242 16.41 7.53 -18.57
N THR A 243 16.79 6.26 -18.67
CA THR A 243 17.84 5.80 -19.58
C THR A 243 17.26 5.60 -20.98
N PRO A 244 17.87 6.16 -22.04
CA PRO A 244 17.47 5.84 -23.40
C PRO A 244 17.64 4.34 -23.57
N GLN A 245 16.56 3.61 -23.82
CA GLN A 245 16.67 2.21 -24.21
C GLN A 245 17.63 2.16 -25.39
N GLN A 246 18.84 1.60 -25.18
CA GLN A 246 19.63 1.13 -26.29
C GLN A 246 18.74 0.09 -26.95
N LEU A 247 18.14 0.45 -28.09
CA LEU A 247 17.53 -0.46 -29.03
C LEU A 247 18.64 -1.41 -29.53
N GLU A 248 19.10 -2.32 -28.67
CA GLU A 248 19.97 -3.41 -29.06
C GLU A 248 19.09 -4.58 -29.51
N LYS A 249 18.94 -4.61 -30.83
CA LYS A 249 18.80 -5.77 -31.72
C LYS A 249 17.65 -6.76 -31.52
#